data_AF-A0A820J743-F1
#
_entry.id   AF-A0A820J743-F1
#
_cell.length_a   1.000
_cell.length_b   1.000
_cell.length_c   1.000
_cell.angle_alpha   90.00
_cell.angle_beta   90.00
_cell.angle_gamma   90.00
#
_symmetry.space_group_name_H-M   'P 1'
#
loop_
_entity.id
_entity.type
_entity.pdbx_description
1 polymer ?
#
loop_
_entity_poly.entity_id
_entity_poly.type
_entity_poly.pdbx_seq_one_letter_code
_entity_poly.pdbx_strand_id
1 'polypeptide(L)'
;KSGDIICQCVERGLSMVIGILSIIMAGGAYCPLSSQDPSQRLQILVKETRSHLVLVHSSTRILFELDIVTLNIDTIINNEENSTSIHLIQMLDVPITSENILFVIFTSGSTGIPKAVQLRHRNFTQFLRSFVYADILTKTDTIIQMARCSFDNHLLSLVGTLITGATLIMLRPEGHMDLDYLARVLDEKQITFMQAVPSL
;
A
#
# COMPACT_ATOMS: atom_id res chain seq x y z
N LYS A 1 -11.51 -11.83 7.75
CA LYS A 1 -11.68 -13.11 7.02
C LYS A 1 -11.21 -12.92 5.59
N SER A 2 -10.89 -14.01 4.87
CA SER A 2 -10.54 -13.93 3.45
C SER A 2 -11.66 -13.22 2.67
N GLY A 3 -11.30 -12.26 1.82
CA GLY A 3 -12.23 -11.41 1.07
C GLY A 3 -12.67 -10.13 1.77
N ASP A 4 -12.39 -9.94 3.06
CA ASP A 4 -12.71 -8.68 3.75
C ASP A 4 -11.84 -7.55 3.24
N ILE A 5 -12.42 -6.36 3.05
CA ILE A 5 -11.66 -5.15 2.74
C ILE A 5 -11.08 -4.60 4.05
N ILE A 6 -9.76 -4.42 4.09
CA ILE A 6 -9.05 -3.82 5.21
C ILE A 6 -8.49 -2.47 4.77
N CYS A 7 -8.94 -1.42 5.44
CA CYS A 7 -8.43 -0.08 5.19
C CYS A 7 -7.08 0.12 5.89
N GLN A 8 -6.20 0.92 5.29
CA GLN A 8 -4.90 1.26 5.88
C GLN A 8 -4.63 2.76 5.73
N CYS A 9 -4.50 3.45 6.86
CA CYS A 9 -4.11 4.85 6.96
C CYS A 9 -2.72 4.96 7.62
N VAL A 10 -1.71 4.48 6.90
CA VAL A 10 -0.31 4.37 7.35
C VAL A 10 0.55 5.17 6.39
N GLU A 11 1.45 5.98 6.94
CA GLU A 11 2.31 6.88 6.18
C GLU A 11 3.34 6.11 5.35
N ARG A 12 3.86 6.76 4.31
CA ARG A 12 4.90 6.16 3.46
C ARG A 12 6.11 5.77 4.31
N GLY A 13 6.45 4.49 4.27
CA GLY A 13 7.59 3.91 4.99
C GLY A 13 7.51 2.39 5.05
N LEU A 14 8.39 1.78 5.84
CA LEU A 14 8.42 0.33 6.01
C LEU A 14 7.09 -0.22 6.55
N SER A 15 6.48 0.46 7.53
CA SER A 15 5.19 0.06 8.10
C SER A 15 4.09 -0.02 7.05
N MET A 16 4.08 0.86 6.04
CA MET A 16 3.11 0.77 4.95
C MET A 16 3.25 -0.53 4.16
N VAL A 17 4.49 -0.93 3.86
CA VAL A 17 4.78 -2.17 3.13
C VAL A 17 4.37 -3.39 3.96
N ILE A 18 4.74 -3.40 5.25
CA ILE A 18 4.34 -4.47 6.19
C ILE A 18 2.82 -4.58 6.23
N GLY A 19 2.09 -3.48 6.41
CA GLY A 19 0.63 -3.48 6.46
C GLY A 19 -0.02 -4.02 5.18
N ILE A 20 0.45 -3.58 4.01
CA ILE A 20 -0.04 -4.05 2.70
C ILE A 20 0.14 -5.56 2.59
N LEU A 21 1.36 -6.06 2.85
CA LEU A 21 1.66 -7.49 2.75
C LEU A 21 0.89 -8.30 3.78
N SER A 22 0.77 -7.83 5.02
CA SER A 22 -0.02 -8.50 6.06
C SER A 22 -1.49 -8.64 5.69
N ILE A 23 -2.10 -7.59 5.12
CA ILE A 23 -3.49 -7.64 4.65
C ILE A 23 -3.65 -8.69 3.54
N ILE A 24 -2.79 -8.63 2.53
CA ILE A 24 -2.85 -9.53 1.37
C ILE A 24 -2.61 -10.98 1.80
N MET A 25 -1.60 -11.23 2.65
CA MET A 25 -1.28 -12.57 3.15
C MET A 25 -2.35 -13.14 4.09
N ALA A 26 -3.14 -12.29 4.75
CA ALA A 26 -4.33 -12.68 5.51
C ALA A 26 -5.56 -12.95 4.61
N GLY A 27 -5.42 -12.81 3.28
CA GLY A 27 -6.48 -12.95 2.28
C GLY A 27 -7.44 -11.78 2.20
N GLY A 28 -7.10 -10.64 2.82
CA GLY A 28 -7.90 -9.42 2.75
C GLY A 28 -7.61 -8.61 1.48
N ALA A 29 -8.57 -7.76 1.11
CA ALA A 29 -8.40 -6.76 0.07
C ALA A 29 -7.88 -5.45 0.67
N TYR A 30 -6.75 -4.97 0.18
CA TYR A 30 -6.13 -3.74 0.65
C TYR A 30 -6.88 -2.49 0.15
N CYS A 31 -7.22 -1.57 1.05
CA CYS A 31 -7.75 -0.25 0.67
C CYS A 31 -6.88 0.87 1.28
N PRO A 32 -6.13 1.65 0.47
CA PRO A 32 -5.34 2.77 0.97
C PRO A 32 -6.23 3.92 1.41
N LEU A 33 -5.86 4.55 2.53
CA LEU A 33 -6.41 5.82 3.01
C LEU A 33 -5.25 6.81 3.21
N SER A 34 -5.42 8.02 2.68
CA SER A 34 -4.44 9.09 2.86
C SER A 34 -4.73 9.85 4.15
N SER A 35 -3.74 9.94 5.04
CA SER A 35 -3.80 10.80 6.23
C SER A 35 -3.99 12.29 5.91
N GLN A 36 -3.68 12.69 4.67
CA GLN A 36 -3.86 14.05 4.16
C GLN A 36 -5.30 14.33 3.73
N ASP A 37 -6.15 13.30 3.62
CA ASP A 37 -7.57 13.51 3.33
C ASP A 37 -8.32 14.01 4.58
N PRO A 38 -9.33 14.89 4.43
CA PRO A 38 -10.15 15.31 5.56
C PRO A 38 -10.78 14.12 6.29
N SER A 39 -10.88 14.18 7.62
CA SER A 39 -11.42 13.08 8.43
C SER A 39 -12.84 12.67 7.99
N GLN A 40 -13.71 13.62 7.61
CA GLN A 40 -15.05 13.30 7.11
C GLN A 40 -15.00 12.44 5.84
N ARG A 41 -14.05 12.69 4.94
CA ARG A 41 -13.86 11.88 3.74
C ARG A 41 -13.40 10.47 4.11
N LEU A 42 -12.44 10.34 5.02
CA LEU A 42 -11.97 9.04 5.49
C LEU A 42 -13.09 8.20 6.12
N GLN A 43 -13.97 8.83 6.92
CA GLN A 43 -15.16 8.18 7.47
C GLN A 43 -16.07 7.61 6.38
N ILE A 44 -16.34 8.40 5.35
CA ILE A 44 -17.16 7.97 4.21
C ILE A 44 -16.51 6.77 3.52
N LEU A 45 -15.21 6.82 3.25
CA LEU A 45 -14.50 5.71 2.58
C LEU A 45 -14.53 4.42 3.41
N VAL A 46 -14.29 4.50 4.72
CA VAL A 46 -14.38 3.33 5.60
C VAL A 46 -15.81 2.75 5.61
N LYS A 47 -16.84 3.62 5.66
CA LYS A 47 -18.25 3.19 5.61
C LYS A 47 -18.60 2.53 4.27
N GLU A 48 -18.15 3.09 3.15
CA GLU A 48 -18.37 2.52 1.80
C GLU A 48 -17.68 1.16 1.60
N THR A 49 -16.49 0.97 2.18
CA THR A 49 -15.80 -0.34 2.14
C THR A 49 -16.43 -1.39 3.06
N ARG A 50 -17.27 -0.97 4.01
CA ARG A 50 -17.75 -1.80 5.13
C ARG A 50 -16.60 -2.47 5.90
N SER A 51 -15.43 -1.83 5.90
CA SER A 51 -14.25 -2.38 6.54
C SER A 51 -14.47 -2.42 8.05
N HIS A 52 -14.24 -3.59 8.64
CA HIS A 52 -14.35 -3.78 10.09
C HIS A 52 -13.09 -3.36 10.84
N LEU A 53 -12.01 -3.03 10.14
CA LEU A 53 -10.70 -2.77 10.72
C LEU A 53 -9.92 -1.77 9.88
N VAL A 54 -9.32 -0.77 10.53
CA VAL A 54 -8.36 0.13 9.89
C VAL A 54 -6.97 -0.05 10.50
N LEU A 55 -5.98 -0.39 9.68
CA LEU A 55 -4.57 -0.30 10.09
C LEU A 55 -4.15 1.17 10.15
N VAL A 56 -3.57 1.60 11.28
CA VAL A 56 -3.19 3.00 11.52
C VAL A 56 -1.82 3.09 12.18
N HIS A 57 -1.19 4.25 12.08
CA HIS A 57 -0.18 4.66 13.05
C HIS A 57 -0.86 5.18 14.32
N SER A 58 -0.10 5.25 15.41
CA SER A 58 -0.52 5.95 16.62
C SER A 58 -0.97 7.38 16.32
N SER A 59 -0.24 8.06 15.43
CA SER A 59 -0.51 9.46 15.02
C SER A 59 -1.75 9.61 14.13
N THR A 60 -2.08 8.61 13.31
CA THR A 60 -3.23 8.69 12.38
C THR A 60 -4.53 8.15 13.00
N ARG A 61 -4.48 7.53 14.18
CA ARG A 61 -5.66 7.06 14.92
C ARG A 61 -6.71 8.16 15.14
N ILE A 62 -6.28 9.39 15.40
CA ILE A 62 -7.18 10.52 15.70
C ILE A 62 -8.12 10.87 14.53
N LEU A 63 -7.81 10.44 13.31
CA LEU A 63 -8.62 10.67 12.11
C LEU A 63 -9.90 9.82 12.09
N PHE A 64 -10.00 8.81 12.96
CA PHE A 64 -11.08 7.84 12.98
C PHE A 64 -12.02 8.02 14.19
N GLU A 65 -13.33 7.86 13.99
CA GLU A 65 -14.32 7.82 15.06
C GLU A 65 -14.03 6.66 16.05
N LEU A 66 -14.60 6.70 17.26
CA LEU A 66 -14.32 5.70 18.31
C LEU A 66 -14.97 4.34 18.04
N ASP A 67 -16.02 4.31 17.22
CA ASP A 67 -16.74 3.10 16.82
C ASP A 67 -16.03 2.31 15.69
N ILE A 68 -15.07 2.94 15.00
CA ILE A 68 -14.18 2.25 14.06
C ILE A 68 -13.09 1.51 14.83
N VAL A 69 -13.03 0.19 14.64
CA VAL A 69 -11.93 -0.63 15.17
C VAL A 69 -10.65 -0.30 14.41
N THR A 70 -9.62 0.06 15.15
CA THR A 70 -8.31 0.40 14.60
C THR A 70 -7.24 -0.52 15.19
N LEU A 71 -6.31 -0.94 14.35
CA LEU A 71 -5.14 -1.70 14.78
C LEU A 71 -3.87 -0.88 14.55
N ASN A 72 -3.12 -0.65 15.62
CA ASN A 72 -1.94 0.19 15.61
C ASN A 72 -0.72 -0.59 15.12
N ILE A 73 -0.20 -0.22 13.96
CA ILE A 73 0.92 -0.90 13.33
C ILE A 73 2.25 -0.66 14.06
N ASP A 74 2.41 0.49 14.74
CA ASP A 74 3.63 0.82 15.48
C ASP A 74 3.80 -0.13 16.66
N THR A 75 2.70 -0.45 17.35
CA THR A 75 2.69 -1.40 18.46
C THR A 75 3.01 -2.82 17.98
N ILE A 76 2.51 -3.22 16.81
CA ILE A 76 2.76 -4.56 16.26
C ILE A 76 4.24 -4.72 15.87
N ILE A 77 4.80 -3.74 15.16
CA ILE A 77 6.18 -3.81 14.66
C ILE A 77 7.19 -3.76 15.82
N ASN A 78 6.94 -2.92 16.83
CA ASN A 78 7.85 -2.75 17.95
C ASN A 78 7.68 -3.78 19.08
N ASN A 79 6.73 -4.72 18.95
CA ASN A 79 6.58 -5.77 19.95
C ASN A 79 7.69 -6.83 19.77
N GLU A 80 8.62 -6.89 20.73
CA GLU A 80 9.75 -7.83 20.71
C GLU A 80 9.30 -9.30 20.70
N GLU A 81 8.14 -9.62 21.27
CA GLU A 81 7.58 -10.98 21.24
C GLU A 81 7.25 -11.45 19.81
N ASN A 82 6.88 -10.52 18.92
CA ASN A 82 6.68 -10.81 17.49
C ASN A 82 8.01 -11.10 16.77
N SER A 83 9.14 -10.61 17.29
CA SER A 83 10.48 -10.81 16.71
C SER A 83 11.12 -12.13 17.12
N THR A 84 10.78 -12.65 18.30
CA THR A 84 11.31 -13.91 18.85
C THR A 84 10.57 -15.18 18.41
N SER A 85 9.45 -15.02 17.71
CA SER A 85 8.63 -16.15 17.26
C SER A 85 9.25 -16.81 16.02
N ILE A 86 10.04 -17.86 16.24
CA ILE A 86 10.61 -18.80 15.25
C ILE A 86 9.50 -19.56 14.43
N HIS A 87 8.23 -19.15 14.52
CA HIS A 87 7.13 -19.58 13.65
C HIS A 87 7.15 -18.93 12.25
N LEU A 88 8.31 -18.51 11.76
CA LEU A 88 8.49 -17.74 10.52
C LEU A 88 8.03 -18.45 9.23
N ILE A 89 7.60 -19.72 9.30
CA ILE A 89 7.18 -20.54 8.14
C ILE A 89 5.92 -21.36 8.45
N GLN A 90 5.01 -20.85 9.26
CA GLN A 90 3.60 -21.17 9.03
C GLN A 90 2.99 -19.95 8.36
N MET A 91 3.24 -19.83 7.03
CA MET A 91 2.32 -19.03 6.22
C MET A 91 0.93 -19.53 6.57
N LEU A 92 0.07 -18.63 7.02
CA LEU A 92 -1.33 -18.94 7.26
C LEU A 92 -1.82 -19.67 6.01
N ASP A 93 -2.38 -20.87 6.17
CA ASP A 93 -3.01 -21.63 5.09
C ASP A 93 -4.34 -20.96 4.74
N VAL A 94 -4.27 -19.67 4.39
CA VAL A 94 -5.40 -18.86 3.94
C VAL A 94 -5.57 -19.19 2.46
N PRO A 95 -6.71 -19.76 2.05
CA PRO A 95 -6.99 -20.00 0.66
C PRO A 95 -7.15 -18.65 -0.06
N ILE A 96 -6.12 -18.27 -0.82
CA ILE A 96 -6.11 -17.10 -1.70
C ILE A 96 -6.10 -17.60 -3.13
N THR A 97 -7.09 -17.16 -3.91
CA THR A 97 -7.25 -17.47 -5.34
C THR A 97 -7.01 -16.23 -6.17
N SER A 98 -6.75 -16.42 -7.46
CA SER A 98 -6.59 -15.32 -8.42
C SER A 98 -7.87 -14.48 -8.59
N GLU A 99 -9.03 -15.00 -8.16
CA GLU A 99 -10.31 -14.31 -8.17
C GLU A 99 -10.55 -13.43 -6.94
N ASN A 100 -9.78 -13.56 -5.86
CA ASN A 100 -9.91 -12.68 -4.72
C ASN A 100 -9.57 -11.23 -5.10
N ILE A 101 -10.26 -10.27 -4.47
CA ILE A 101 -9.93 -8.85 -4.61
C ILE A 101 -8.59 -8.62 -3.91
N LEU A 102 -7.61 -8.08 -4.65
CA LEU A 102 -6.30 -7.73 -4.13
C LEU A 102 -6.35 -6.36 -3.46
N PHE A 103 -6.93 -5.38 -4.16
CA PHE A 103 -7.02 -4.02 -3.64
C PHE A 103 -8.23 -3.24 -4.18
N VAL A 104 -8.61 -2.22 -3.43
CA VAL A 104 -9.71 -1.31 -3.71
C VAL A 104 -9.19 0.12 -3.65
N ILE A 105 -9.42 0.92 -4.70
CA ILE A 105 -9.12 2.36 -4.71
C ILE A 105 -10.38 3.14 -5.03
N PHE A 106 -10.50 4.32 -4.43
CA PHE A 106 -11.62 5.22 -4.68
C PHE A 106 -11.26 6.29 -5.70
N THR A 107 -12.16 6.51 -6.65
CA THR A 107 -12.08 7.59 -7.63
C THR A 107 -13.15 8.64 -7.36
N SER A 108 -12.91 9.88 -7.82
CA SER A 108 -13.90 10.95 -7.74
C SER A 108 -15.16 10.56 -8.51
N GLY A 109 -16.29 10.46 -7.81
CA GLY A 109 -17.59 10.26 -8.44
C GLY A 109 -18.19 11.57 -8.92
N SER A 110 -18.84 11.56 -10.08
CA SER A 110 -19.60 12.70 -10.61
C SER A 110 -20.77 13.13 -9.70
N THR A 111 -21.23 12.23 -8.82
CA THR A 111 -22.31 12.45 -7.86
C THR A 111 -21.83 12.94 -6.50
N GLY A 112 -20.52 13.23 -6.34
CA GLY A 112 -19.90 13.61 -5.07
C GLY A 112 -19.55 12.44 -4.15
N ILE A 113 -20.14 11.25 -4.37
CA ILE A 113 -19.81 10.03 -3.64
C ILE A 113 -18.67 9.30 -4.35
N PRO A 114 -17.53 9.02 -3.69
CA PRO A 114 -16.42 8.29 -4.28
C PRO A 114 -16.83 6.89 -4.75
N LYS A 115 -16.35 6.45 -5.92
CA LYS A 115 -16.64 5.11 -6.47
C LYS A 115 -15.48 4.17 -6.18
N ALA A 116 -15.78 3.02 -5.58
CA ALA A 116 -14.81 1.96 -5.34
C ALA A 116 -14.51 1.21 -6.64
N VAL A 117 -13.23 1.20 -7.02
CA VAL A 117 -12.68 0.37 -8.10
C VAL A 117 -11.99 -0.82 -7.46
N GLN A 118 -12.44 -2.03 -7.78
CA GLN A 118 -11.91 -3.27 -7.22
C GLN A 118 -11.03 -3.97 -8.25
N LEU A 119 -9.80 -4.31 -7.87
CA LEU A 119 -8.89 -5.11 -8.70
C LEU A 119 -8.64 -6.46 -8.05
N ARG A 120 -8.76 -7.52 -8.86
CA ARG A 120 -8.47 -8.89 -8.42
C ARG A 120 -6.99 -9.21 -8.59
N HIS A 121 -6.51 -10.20 -7.85
CA HIS A 121 -5.16 -10.73 -8.00
C HIS A 121 -4.80 -11.01 -9.46
N ARG A 122 -5.68 -11.69 -10.22
CA ARG A 122 -5.45 -11.99 -11.65
C ARG A 122 -5.22 -10.75 -12.52
N ASN A 123 -5.90 -9.64 -12.23
CA ASN A 123 -5.78 -8.42 -13.03
C ASN A 123 -4.39 -7.82 -12.84
N PHE A 124 -3.98 -7.73 -11.57
CA PHE A 124 -2.72 -7.12 -11.22
C PHE A 124 -1.51 -7.99 -11.57
N THR A 125 -1.60 -9.31 -11.38
CA THR A 125 -0.51 -10.22 -11.80
C THR A 125 -0.35 -10.25 -13.31
N GLN A 126 -1.44 -10.19 -14.09
CA GLN A 126 -1.34 -10.11 -15.54
C GLN A 126 -0.68 -8.79 -16.00
N PHE A 127 -1.00 -7.67 -15.33
CA PHE A 127 -0.35 -6.39 -15.56
C PHE A 127 1.15 -6.44 -15.22
N LEU A 128 1.52 -6.97 -14.05
CA LEU A 128 2.94 -7.08 -13.66
C LEU A 128 3.74 -7.99 -14.59
N ARG A 129 3.12 -9.07 -15.10
CA ARG A 129 3.77 -9.94 -16.07
C ARG A 129 4.19 -9.19 -17.33
N SER A 130 3.44 -8.18 -17.80
CA SER A 130 3.88 -7.42 -18.99
C SER A 130 5.12 -6.57 -18.73
N PHE A 131 5.34 -6.10 -17.50
CA PHE A 131 6.58 -5.41 -17.13
C PHE A 131 7.78 -6.35 -17.08
N VAL A 132 7.60 -7.52 -16.48
CA VAL A 132 8.67 -8.52 -16.37
C VAL A 132 9.01 -9.12 -17.73
N TYR A 133 8.02 -9.47 -18.55
CA TYR A 133 8.28 -10.04 -19.89
C TYR A 133 8.91 -9.05 -20.87
N ALA A 134 8.69 -7.76 -20.68
CA ALA A 134 9.28 -6.72 -21.50
C ALA A 134 10.66 -6.26 -20.99
N ASP A 135 11.24 -6.95 -19.98
CA ASP A 135 12.49 -6.57 -19.31
C ASP A 135 12.51 -5.10 -18.84
N ILE A 136 11.33 -4.54 -18.50
CA ILE A 136 11.21 -3.16 -18.02
C ILE A 136 11.70 -3.05 -16.57
N LEU A 137 11.54 -4.12 -15.79
CA LEU A 137 11.99 -4.21 -14.40
C LEU A 137 12.76 -5.52 -14.19
N THR A 138 13.92 -5.41 -13.54
CA THR A 138 14.88 -6.47 -13.30
C THR A 138 15.39 -6.43 -11.87
N LYS A 139 16.06 -7.49 -11.42
CA LYS A 139 16.65 -7.55 -10.06
C LYS A 139 17.74 -6.50 -9.79
N THR A 140 18.32 -5.91 -10.83
CA THR A 140 19.37 -4.90 -10.70
C THR A 140 18.80 -3.49 -10.55
N ASP A 141 17.48 -3.34 -10.67
CA ASP A 141 16.85 -2.03 -10.58
C ASP A 141 16.76 -1.52 -9.15
N THR A 142 16.87 -0.19 -9.03
CA THR A 142 16.55 0.55 -7.83
C THR A 142 15.35 1.45 -8.14
N ILE A 143 14.21 1.09 -7.56
CA ILE A 143 12.89 1.68 -7.85
C ILE A 143 12.51 2.64 -6.73
N ILE A 144 12.00 3.82 -7.08
CA ILE A 144 11.56 4.82 -6.10
C ILE A 144 10.05 4.76 -5.84
N GLN A 145 9.64 4.71 -4.57
CA GLN A 145 8.23 4.80 -4.15
C GLN A 145 7.82 6.27 -3.99
N MET A 146 7.29 6.85 -5.06
CA MET A 146 6.91 8.26 -5.10
C MET A 146 5.39 8.49 -5.07
N ALA A 147 4.60 7.60 -5.68
CA ALA A 147 3.16 7.75 -5.80
C ALA A 147 2.48 7.80 -4.42
N ARG A 148 1.44 8.64 -4.29
CA ARG A 148 0.56 8.61 -3.10
C ARG A 148 -0.23 7.30 -3.10
N CYS A 149 -0.52 6.77 -1.91
CA CYS A 149 -1.24 5.51 -1.77
C CYS A 149 -2.65 5.54 -2.39
N SER A 150 -3.28 6.72 -2.49
CA SER A 150 -4.58 6.88 -3.15
C SER A 150 -4.57 6.65 -4.66
N PHE A 151 -3.40 6.51 -5.31
CA PHE A 151 -3.27 6.18 -6.72
C PHE A 151 -2.79 4.74 -6.89
N ASP A 152 -3.30 4.02 -7.88
CA ASP A 152 -2.98 2.63 -8.18
C ASP A 152 -1.49 2.36 -8.44
N ASN A 153 -0.79 3.30 -9.09
CA ASN A 153 0.63 3.17 -9.41
C ASN A 153 1.53 2.92 -8.18
N HIS A 154 1.11 3.25 -6.96
CA HIS A 154 1.94 2.97 -5.76
C HIS A 154 2.14 1.46 -5.53
N LEU A 155 1.19 0.61 -5.93
CA LEU A 155 1.34 -0.84 -5.81
C LEU A 155 2.28 -1.40 -6.86
N LEU A 156 2.39 -0.76 -8.03
CA LEU A 156 3.29 -1.21 -9.09
C LEU A 156 4.75 -1.11 -8.62
N SER A 157 5.18 0.05 -8.13
CA SER A 157 6.52 0.22 -7.58
C SER A 157 6.78 -0.78 -6.45
N LEU A 158 5.85 -0.94 -5.50
CA LEU A 158 6.04 -1.87 -4.37
C LEU A 158 6.11 -3.33 -4.82
N VAL A 159 5.06 -3.85 -5.45
CA VAL A 159 4.96 -5.28 -5.78
C VAL A 159 5.90 -5.62 -6.93
N GLY A 160 6.03 -4.74 -7.92
CA GLY A 160 6.98 -4.88 -9.02
C GLY A 160 8.40 -5.09 -8.49
N THR A 161 8.84 -4.28 -7.52
CA THR A 161 10.12 -4.49 -6.85
C THR A 161 10.24 -5.85 -6.18
N LEU A 162 9.22 -6.24 -5.39
CA LEU A 162 9.27 -7.50 -4.64
C LEU A 162 9.32 -8.74 -5.54
N ILE A 163 8.59 -8.74 -6.66
CA ILE A 163 8.55 -9.91 -7.56
C ILE A 163 9.81 -10.06 -8.42
N THR A 164 10.52 -8.96 -8.71
CA THR A 164 11.75 -8.99 -9.49
C THR A 164 13.00 -9.17 -8.62
N GLY A 165 12.88 -9.00 -7.30
CA GLY A 165 14.02 -8.99 -6.38
C GLY A 165 14.86 -7.72 -6.48
N ALA A 166 14.28 -6.63 -6.97
CA ALA A 166 14.90 -5.31 -7.06
C ALA A 166 14.98 -4.61 -5.69
N THR A 167 15.54 -3.39 -5.65
CA THR A 167 15.59 -2.57 -4.43
C THR A 167 14.51 -1.48 -4.46
N LEU A 168 13.74 -1.32 -3.38
CA LEU A 168 12.72 -0.27 -3.24
C LEU A 168 13.25 0.85 -2.34
N ILE A 169 13.28 2.07 -2.86
CA ILE A 169 13.63 3.28 -2.11
C ILE A 169 12.35 4.01 -1.71
N MET A 170 12.11 4.07 -0.40
CA MET A 170 10.98 4.77 0.17
C MET A 170 11.35 6.24 0.39
N LEU A 171 10.65 7.16 -0.28
CA LEU A 171 10.75 8.57 0.08
C LEU A 171 10.16 8.80 1.47
N ARG A 172 10.65 9.84 2.16
CA ARG A 172 9.94 10.37 3.34
C ARG A 172 8.54 10.87 2.96
N PRO A 173 7.58 10.93 3.91
CA PRO A 173 6.28 11.56 3.68
C PRO A 173 6.43 12.94 3.03
N GLU A 174 5.59 13.24 2.03
CA GLU A 174 5.66 14.46 1.20
C GLU A 174 6.98 14.72 0.46
N GLY A 175 7.97 13.82 0.51
CA GLY A 175 9.27 14.02 -0.13
C GLY A 175 9.23 14.13 -1.66
N HIS A 176 8.13 13.71 -2.28
CA HIS A 176 7.88 13.88 -3.72
C HIS A 176 7.60 15.33 -4.13
N MET A 177 7.25 16.20 -3.18
CA MET A 177 6.98 17.62 -3.40
C MET A 177 8.22 18.51 -3.22
N ASP A 178 9.29 17.97 -2.61
CA ASP A 178 10.57 18.66 -2.42
C ASP A 178 11.54 18.23 -3.53
N LEU A 179 11.65 19.05 -4.58
CA LEU A 179 12.44 18.72 -5.77
C LEU A 179 13.94 18.63 -5.48
N ASP A 180 14.47 19.42 -4.54
CA ASP A 180 15.88 19.35 -4.15
C ASP A 180 16.20 18.05 -3.41
N TYR A 181 15.32 17.64 -2.50
CA TYR A 181 15.42 16.34 -1.86
C TYR A 181 15.26 15.20 -2.85
N LEU A 182 14.27 15.28 -3.75
CA LEU A 182 14.05 14.25 -4.75
C LEU A 182 15.28 14.09 -5.65
N ALA A 183 15.83 15.19 -6.17
CA ALA A 183 17.05 15.17 -6.98
C ALA A 183 18.23 14.53 -6.25
N ARG A 184 18.44 14.86 -4.97
CA ARG A 184 19.47 14.20 -4.15
C ARG A 184 19.24 12.71 -4.00
N VAL A 185 18.00 12.27 -3.72
CA VAL A 185 17.71 10.83 -3.57
C VAL A 185 17.90 10.09 -4.89
N LEU A 186 17.48 10.68 -6.01
CA LEU A 186 17.67 10.09 -7.34
C LEU A 186 19.15 9.81 -7.61
N ASP A 187 20.02 10.78 -7.32
CA ASP A 187 21.46 10.66 -7.49
C ASP A 187 22.10 9.73 -6.44
N GLU A 188 21.94 9.99 -5.15
CA GLU A 188 22.59 9.24 -4.07
C GLU A 188 22.20 7.76 -4.04
N LYS A 189 20.95 7.44 -4.42
CA LYS A 189 20.44 6.07 -4.44
C LYS A 189 20.51 5.42 -5.81
N GLN A 190 21.02 6.12 -6.82
CA GLN A 190 21.17 5.62 -8.19
C GLN A 190 19.86 4.99 -8.70
N ILE A 191 18.77 5.76 -8.62
CA ILE A 191 17.44 5.29 -9.01
C ILE A 191 17.44 4.97 -10.51
N THR A 192 17.09 3.74 -10.86
CA THR A 192 17.08 3.26 -12.26
C THR A 192 15.68 3.27 -12.86
N PHE A 193 14.64 3.26 -12.01
CA PHE A 193 13.25 3.27 -12.46
C PHE A 193 12.39 4.18 -11.58
N MET A 194 11.61 5.05 -12.23
CA MET A 194 10.72 6.02 -11.61
C MET A 194 9.45 6.15 -12.45
N GLN A 195 8.30 6.24 -11.77
CA GLN A 195 7.04 6.62 -12.40
C GLN A 195 6.63 8.00 -11.93
N ALA A 196 6.44 8.90 -12.88
CA ALA A 196 6.03 10.27 -12.65
C ALA A 196 4.77 10.59 -13.45
N VAL A 197 4.00 11.56 -12.98
CA VAL A 197 2.96 12.20 -13.78
C VAL A 197 3.62 13.24 -14.70
N PRO A 198 3.05 13.56 -15.88
CA PRO A 198 3.69 14.49 -16.82
C PRO A 198 3.94 15.91 -16.29
N SER A 199 3.25 16.31 -15.22
CA SER A 199 3.40 17.63 -14.60
C SER A 199 4.52 17.73 -13.57
N LEU A 200 5.14 16.60 -13.20
CA LEU A 200 6.29 16.58 -12.30
C LEU A 200 7.56 16.97 -13.06
#